data_AF-A0A7W1RRY3-F1
#
_entry.id   AF-A0A7W1RRY3-F1
#
_cell.length_a   1.000
_cell.length_b   1.000
_cell.length_c   1.000
_cell.angle_alpha   90.00
_cell.angle_beta   90.00
_cell.angle_gamma   90.00
#
_symmetry.space_group_name_H-M   'P 1'
#
loop_
_entity.id
_entity.type
_entity.pdbx_description
1 polymer ?
#
loop_
_entity_poly.entity_id
_entity_poly.type
_entity_poly.pdbx_seq_one_letter_code
_entity_poly.pdbx_strand_id
1 'polypeptide(L)' 'MAEARGSSPLSSTSKDADGFLPRTVGAHEFRNHFGYHLDRAAAGEELLVTRRGRPYARLSPAAPERLALGLL' A
#
# COMPACT_ATOMS: atom_id res chain seq x y z
N MET A 1 -30.72 -15.61 -20.16
CA MET A 1 -29.65 -14.59 -20.19
C MET A 1 -29.11 -14.50 -18.77
N ALA A 2 -27.89 -14.96 -18.53
CA ALA A 2 -27.34 -15.12 -17.18
C ALA A 2 -26.92 -13.76 -16.59
N GLU A 3 -27.35 -13.48 -15.35
CA GLU A 3 -26.97 -12.29 -14.60
C GLU A 3 -25.54 -12.47 -14.04
N ALA A 4 -24.60 -11.65 -14.51
CA ALA A 4 -23.26 -11.61 -13.96
C ALA A 4 -23.28 -10.81 -12.64
N ARG A 5 -23.27 -11.51 -11.50
CA ARG A 5 -22.96 -10.90 -10.18
C ARG A 5 -21.46 -10.65 -10.07
N GLY A 6 -21.00 -9.63 -10.79
CA GLY A 6 -19.62 -9.14 -10.74
C GLY A 6 -19.40 -8.29 -9.49
N SER A 7 -18.64 -8.84 -8.56
CA SER A 7 -17.85 -8.21 -7.49
C SER A 7 -18.15 -6.74 -7.16
N SER A 8 -18.70 -6.50 -5.97
CA SER A 8 -18.63 -5.18 -5.33
C SER A 8 -17.17 -4.72 -5.30
N PRO A 9 -16.80 -3.61 -5.95
CA PRO A 9 -15.49 -3.05 -5.73
C PRO A 9 -15.54 -2.41 -4.34
N LEU A 10 -14.95 -3.06 -3.34
CA LEU A 10 -14.39 -2.35 -2.20
C LEU A 10 -13.12 -1.60 -2.69
N SER A 11 -13.27 -0.79 -3.74
CA SER A 11 -12.27 0.20 -4.10
C SER A 11 -12.66 1.49 -3.39
N SER A 12 -12.68 1.43 -2.06
CA SER A 12 -12.57 2.63 -1.27
C SER A 12 -11.16 3.13 -1.52
N THR A 13 -11.03 4.16 -2.35
CA THR A 13 -9.89 5.06 -2.27
C THR A 13 -9.88 5.57 -0.84
N SER A 14 -9.12 4.91 0.03
CA SER A 14 -8.76 5.44 1.34
C SER A 14 -7.84 6.62 1.07
N LYS A 15 -8.52 7.73 0.82
CA LYS A 15 -8.03 9.09 0.73
C LYS A 15 -7.18 9.35 1.96
N ASP A 16 -5.87 9.39 1.76
CA ASP A 16 -4.97 10.36 2.40
C ASP A 16 -5.29 10.63 3.88
N ALA A 17 -5.26 9.58 4.72
CA ALA A 17 -5.39 9.74 6.17
C ALA A 17 -4.00 9.80 6.78
N ASP A 18 -3.56 11.02 7.07
CA ASP A 18 -2.44 11.42 7.92
C ASP A 18 -1.06 10.99 7.43
N GLY A 19 -0.22 11.96 7.09
CA GLY A 19 1.10 11.83 6.44
C GLY A 19 2.20 11.07 7.22
N PHE A 20 1.82 10.18 8.14
CA PHE A 20 2.69 9.29 8.89
C PHE A 20 2.15 7.85 9.03
N LEU A 21 0.93 7.54 8.59
CA LEU A 21 0.40 6.18 8.68
C LEU A 21 0.71 5.36 7.42
N PRO A 22 1.15 4.09 7.56
CA PRO A 22 1.46 3.25 6.41
C PRO A 22 0.20 3.02 5.59
N ARG A 23 0.30 3.23 4.28
CA ARG A 23 -0.81 2.99 3.36
C ARG A 23 -1.24 1.53 3.43
N THR A 24 -2.51 1.29 3.72
CA THR A 24 -3.03 -0.07 3.86
C THR A 24 -3.61 -0.57 2.54
N VAL A 25 -3.18 -1.75 2.08
CA VAL A 25 -3.64 -2.38 0.84
C VAL A 25 -3.99 -3.86 1.07
N GLY A 26 -4.95 -4.38 0.29
CA GLY A 26 -5.29 -5.80 0.34
C GLY A 26 -4.29 -6.68 -0.41
N ALA A 27 -4.05 -7.91 0.05
CA ALA A 27 -3.09 -8.84 -0.58
C ALA A 27 -3.44 -9.18 -2.05
N HIS A 28 -4.71 -9.05 -2.47
CA HIS A 28 -5.10 -9.24 -3.86
C HIS A 28 -4.66 -8.06 -4.73
N GLU A 29 -5.01 -6.83 -4.33
CA GLU A 29 -4.56 -5.59 -4.97
C GLU A 29 -3.03 -5.51 -5.04
N PHE A 30 -2.37 -5.81 -3.91
CA PHE A 30 -0.91 -5.79 -3.81
C PHE A 30 -0.24 -6.70 -4.83
N ARG A 31 -0.80 -7.90 -5.10
CA ARG A 31 -0.25 -8.84 -6.08
C ARG A 31 -0.50 -8.36 -7.52
N ASN A 32 -1.67 -7.80 -7.79
CA ASN A 32 -2.03 -7.31 -9.12
C ASN A 32 -1.23 -6.06 -9.51
N HIS A 33 -0.83 -5.24 -8.54
CA HIS A 33 -0.09 -3.98 -8.75
C HIS A 33 1.27 -3.99 -8.05
N PHE A 34 1.92 -5.16 -7.96
CA PHE A 34 3.12 -5.35 -7.15
C PHE A 34 4.26 -4.39 -7.54
N GLY A 35 4.53 -4.22 -8.84
CA GLY A 35 5.56 -3.29 -9.31
C GLY A 35 5.31 -1.83 -8.89
N TYR A 36 4.07 -1.37 -9.02
CA TYR A 36 3.68 -0.02 -8.57
C TYR A 36 3.94 0.15 -7.07
N HIS A 37 3.56 -0.81 -6.23
CA HIS A 37 3.80 -0.72 -4.79
C HIS A 37 5.29 -0.79 -4.42
N LEU A 38 6.09 -1.55 -5.17
CA LEU A 38 7.55 -1.55 -5.02
C LEU A 38 8.15 -0.18 -5.34
N ASP A 39 7.75 0.46 -6.44
CA ASP A 39 8.26 1.78 -6.81
C ASP A 39 7.91 2.84 -5.76
N ARG A 40 6.68 2.77 -5.21
CA ARG A 40 6.24 3.64 -4.11
C ARG A 40 7.07 3.42 -2.85
N ALA A 41 7.33 2.17 -2.49
CA ALA A 41 8.18 1.86 -1.35
C ALA A 41 9.64 2.29 -1.56
N ALA A 42 10.18 2.13 -2.77
CA ALA A 42 11.51 2.64 -3.11
C ALA A 42 11.58 4.17 -3.00
N ALA A 43 10.47 4.87 -3.24
CA ALA A 43 10.33 6.31 -3.11
C ALA A 43 10.06 6.80 -1.66
N GLY A 44 10.13 5.93 -0.66
CA GLY A 44 9.97 6.33 0.75
C GLY A 44 8.64 5.95 1.40
N GLU A 45 7.66 5.44 0.65
CA GLU A 45 6.34 5.11 1.20
C GLU A 45 6.35 3.81 2.01
N GLU A 46 5.71 3.79 3.18
CA GLU A 46 5.43 2.55 3.91
C GLU A 46 4.04 1.99 3.55
N LEU A 47 3.98 0.69 3.27
CA LEU A 47 2.73 0.00 2.98
C LEU A 47 2.46 -1.17 3.94
N LEU A 48 1.24 -1.24 4.46
CA LEU A 48 0.73 -2.37 5.24
C LEU A 48 -0.16 -3.25 4.36
N VAL A 49 0.29 -4.47 4.07
CA VAL A 49 -0.50 -5.44 3.31
C VAL A 49 -1.38 -6.23 4.27
N THR A 50 -2.68 -6.28 3.99
CA THR A 50 -3.65 -7.05 4.75
C THR A 50 -4.12 -8.30 4.00
N ARG A 51 -4.47 -9.35 4.75
CA ARG A 51 -5.10 -10.56 4.21
C ARG A 51 -6.30 -10.91 5.07
N ARG A 52 -7.48 -10.98 4.46
CA ARG A 52 -8.77 -11.18 5.17
C ARG A 52 -8.98 -10.13 6.28
N GLY A 53 -8.67 -8.87 5.98
CA GLY A 53 -8.81 -7.73 6.91
C GLY A 53 -7.79 -7.68 8.05
N ARG A 54 -6.79 -8.56 8.07
CA ARG A 54 -5.74 -8.58 9.10
C ARG A 54 -4.38 -8.20 8.54
N PRO A 55 -3.54 -7.46 9.28
CA PRO A 55 -2.14 -7.24 8.91
C PRO A 55 -1.45 -8.56 8.56
N TYR A 56 -0.75 -8.58 7.42
CA TYR A 56 -0.14 -9.79 6.88
C TYR A 56 1.34 -9.59 6.54
N ALA A 57 1.69 -8.45 5.96
CA ALA A 57 3.06 -8.08 5.67
C ALA A 57 3.21 -6.56 5.65
N ARG A 58 4.45 -6.07 5.73
CA ARG A 58 4.79 -4.66 5.52
C ARG A 58 5.82 -4.58 4.39
N LEU A 59 5.67 -3.57 3.53
CA LEU A 59 6.66 -3.18 2.55
C LEU A 59 7.17 -1.79 2.93
N SER A 60 8.49 -1.66 2.99
CA SER A 60 9.18 -0.44 3.38
C SER A 60 10.34 -0.16 2.43
N PRO A 61 10.83 1.08 2.38
CA PRO A 61 12.07 1.40 1.66
C PRO A 61 13.23 0.53 2.15
N ALA A 62 14.16 0.19 1.24
CA ALA A 62 15.31 -0.65 1.55
C ALA A 62 16.35 0.07 2.45
N ALA A 63 16.46 1.39 2.30
CA ALA A 63 17.19 2.25 3.20
C ALA A 63 16.20 3.25 3.79
N PRO A 64 16.27 3.58 5.10
CA PRO A 64 15.53 4.72 5.61
C PRO A 64 15.90 5.93 4.76
N GLU A 65 14.91 6.74 4.37
CA GLU A 65 15.22 8.04 3.78
C GLU A 65 16.24 8.69 4.70
N ARG A 66 17.42 8.95 4.14
CA ARG A 66 18.53 9.49 4.90
C ARG A 66 18.02 10.81 5.43
N LEU A 67 17.61 10.83 6.70
CA LEU A 67 17.26 12.04 7.40
C LEU A 67 18.35 13.05 6.99
N ALA A 68 17.94 14.11 6.32
CA ALA A 68 18.79 15.24 5.98
C ALA A 68 19.17 15.99 7.27
N LEU A 69 19.67 15.26 8.27
CA LEU A 69 20.30 15.74 9.47
C LEU A 69 21.76 15.99 9.10
N GLY A 70 22.01 17.12 8.44
CA GLY A 70 23.37 17.52 8.12
C GLY A 70 23.52 18.55 7.02
N LEU A 71 22.84 19.69 7.15
CA LEU A 71 23.34 20.98 6.64
C LEU A 71 23.14 22.01 7.77
N LEU A 72 24.05 21.95 8.74
CA LEU A 72 24.44 23.08 9.60
C LEU A 72 25.83 23.51 9.14
#